data_AF-A0A5D3EDY5-F1
#
_entry.id   AF-A0A5D3EDY5-F1
#
_cell.length_a   1.000
_cell.length_b   1.000
_cell.length_c   1.000
_cell.angle_alpha   90.00
_cell.angle_beta   90.00
_cell.angle_gamma   90.00
#
_symmetry.space_group_name_H-M   'P 1'
#
loop_
_entity.id
_entity.type
_entity.pdbx_description
1 polymer ?
#
loop_
_entity_poly.entity_id
_entity_poly.type
_entity_poly.pdbx_seq_one_letter_code
_entity_poly.pdbx_strand_id
1 'polypeptide(L)'
;MVNKIIETNVEVLIPDNKNFNKHTEYGMHILEESIRKFGLGRSILIDKNNRIIAGNGVVETASQIDLDKVLVVETMGNTLVAVKRTDIDLDSAKGRELALADNATSKANLCFDTDLIMQEAEKFDFDPEDWGVSMSEPEEEEQEEPKKEIDTRLIVECGDVTKLSLLFSELQDRGFKCELKE
;
A
#
# COMPACT_ATOMS: atom_id res chain seq x y z
N MET A 1 0.01 -6.02 36.65
CA MET A 1 -0.47 -7.23 35.94
C MET A 1 0.68 -7.75 35.11
N VAL A 2 0.82 -9.06 34.96
CA VAL A 2 1.82 -9.65 34.05
C VAL A 2 1.17 -9.70 32.68
N ASN A 3 1.77 -9.05 31.68
CA ASN A 3 1.27 -9.16 30.29
C ASN A 3 1.46 -10.59 29.81
N LYS A 4 0.43 -11.16 29.20
CA LYS A 4 0.42 -12.55 28.74
C LYS A 4 0.92 -12.61 27.30
N ILE A 5 1.87 -13.50 27.04
CA ILE A 5 2.39 -13.79 25.71
C ILE A 5 1.86 -15.15 25.28
N ILE A 6 1.28 -15.24 24.08
CA ILE A 6 0.66 -16.44 23.53
C ILE A 6 1.26 -16.72 22.17
N GLU A 7 1.84 -17.90 22.01
CA GLU A 7 2.24 -18.43 20.71
C GLU A 7 1.06 -19.16 20.07
N THR A 8 0.75 -18.81 18.83
CA THR A 8 -0.41 -19.33 18.10
C THR A 8 -0.17 -19.27 16.58
N ASN A 9 -1.24 -19.43 15.80
CA ASN A 9 -1.22 -19.42 14.35
C ASN A 9 -2.19 -18.36 13.79
N VAL A 10 -1.95 -17.89 12.58
CA VAL A 10 -2.74 -16.91 11.85
C VAL A 10 -4.24 -17.27 11.75
N GLU A 11 -4.58 -18.56 11.77
CA GLU A 11 -5.96 -19.06 11.75
C GLU A 11 -6.84 -18.54 12.92
N VAL A 12 -6.24 -18.16 14.05
CA VAL A 12 -7.02 -17.63 15.19
C VAL A 12 -7.41 -16.16 15.02
N LEU A 13 -6.81 -15.48 14.03
CA LEU A 13 -7.05 -14.08 13.72
C LEU A 13 -8.28 -13.97 12.82
N ILE A 14 -9.17 -13.05 13.17
CA ILE A 14 -10.42 -12.82 12.46
C ILE A 14 -10.29 -11.51 11.66
N PRO A 15 -10.37 -11.54 10.33
CA PRO A 15 -10.35 -10.33 9.52
C PRO A 15 -11.42 -9.31 9.92
N ASP A 16 -11.13 -8.03 9.71
CA ASP A 16 -12.14 -7.01 9.82
C ASP A 16 -13.09 -7.07 8.61
N ASN A 17 -14.34 -7.44 8.86
CA ASN A 17 -15.39 -7.46 7.84
C ASN A 17 -15.88 -6.04 7.47
N LYS A 18 -15.38 -5.02 8.15
CA LYS A 18 -15.69 -3.60 7.93
C LYS A 18 -14.40 -2.76 7.81
N ASN A 19 -13.35 -3.35 7.23
CA ASN A 19 -12.06 -2.69 7.04
C ASN A 19 -12.22 -1.43 6.17
N PHE A 20 -11.88 -0.27 6.72
CA PHE A 20 -11.94 1.02 6.02
C PHE A 20 -10.89 1.18 4.92
N ASN A 21 -9.87 0.32 4.86
CA ASN A 21 -8.90 0.33 3.78
C ASN A 21 -9.19 -0.82 2.79
N LYS A 22 -9.59 -0.48 1.56
CA LYS A 22 -9.77 -1.42 0.44
C LYS A 22 -8.47 -1.99 -0.08
N HIS A 23 -7.35 -1.37 0.28
CA HIS A 23 -6.03 -1.63 -0.30
C HIS A 23 -5.96 -1.24 -1.78
N THR A 24 -4.75 -1.18 -2.33
CA THR A 24 -4.54 -1.03 -3.78
C THR A 24 -3.80 -2.26 -4.28
N GLU A 25 -4.01 -2.66 -5.54
CA GLU A 25 -3.29 -3.82 -6.11
C GLU A 25 -1.78 -3.62 -6.07
N TYR A 26 -1.31 -2.43 -6.46
CA TYR A 26 0.11 -2.07 -6.40
C TYR A 26 0.63 -2.09 -4.96
N GLY A 27 -0.13 -1.55 -4.01
CA GLY A 27 0.21 -1.54 -2.59
C GLY A 27 0.33 -2.94 -2.01
N MET A 28 -0.60 -3.84 -2.34
CA MET A 28 -0.57 -5.25 -1.93
C MET A 28 0.63 -5.99 -2.56
N HIS A 29 0.93 -5.73 -3.83
CA HIS A 29 2.09 -6.31 -4.49
C HIS A 29 3.40 -5.93 -3.79
N ILE A 30 3.63 -4.63 -3.54
CA ILE A 30 4.87 -4.20 -2.86
C ILE A 30 4.88 -4.55 -1.37
N LEU A 31 3.72 -4.80 -0.75
CA LEU A 31 3.63 -5.39 0.58
C LEU A 31 4.17 -6.81 0.60
N GLU A 32 3.71 -7.66 -0.32
CA GLU A 32 4.20 -9.02 -0.45
C GLU A 32 5.71 -9.06 -0.69
N GLU A 33 6.22 -8.26 -1.63
CA GLU A 33 7.65 -8.15 -1.90
C GLU A 33 8.45 -7.73 -0.65
N SER A 34 7.94 -6.75 0.10
CA SER A 34 8.56 -6.30 1.36
C SER A 34 8.60 -7.43 2.40
N ILE A 35 7.49 -8.16 2.59
CA ILE A 35 7.42 -9.26 3.56
C ILE A 35 8.34 -10.41 3.13
N ARG A 36 8.38 -10.78 1.84
CA ARG A 36 9.29 -11.83 1.33
C ARG A 36 10.76 -11.44 1.52
N LYS A 37 11.11 -10.18 1.28
CA LYS A 37 12.49 -9.70 1.33
C LYS A 37 12.99 -9.48 2.77
N PHE A 38 12.16 -8.92 3.65
CA PHE A 38 12.58 -8.47 4.97
C PHE A 38 11.94 -9.25 6.13
N GLY A 39 10.92 -10.06 5.86
CA GLY A 39 10.04 -10.63 6.87
C GLY A 39 9.07 -9.58 7.42
N LEU A 40 8.33 -9.95 8.46
CA LEU A 40 7.38 -9.07 9.13
C LEU A 40 8.11 -7.92 9.86
N GLY A 41 7.77 -6.68 9.51
CA GLY A 41 8.34 -5.46 10.09
C GLY A 41 7.57 -4.98 11.31
N ARG A 42 6.37 -4.44 11.09
CA ARG A 42 5.44 -3.96 12.15
C ARG A 42 4.59 -5.09 12.72
N SER A 43 4.18 -4.94 13.98
CA SER A 43 3.10 -5.75 14.54
C SER A 43 1.74 -5.35 13.96
N ILE A 44 0.81 -6.28 14.01
CA ILE A 44 -0.62 -6.01 13.80
C ILE A 44 -1.30 -5.65 15.13
N LEU A 45 -2.52 -5.14 15.06
CA LEU A 45 -3.36 -4.86 16.23
C LEU A 45 -4.65 -5.66 16.15
N ILE A 46 -5.01 -6.35 17.24
CA ILE A 46 -6.25 -7.12 17.36
C ILE A 46 -7.05 -6.67 18.59
N ASP A 47 -8.36 -6.80 18.52
CA ASP A 47 -9.26 -6.58 19.66
C ASP A 47 -9.27 -7.78 20.62
N LYS A 48 -10.02 -7.64 21.71
CA LYS A 48 -10.20 -8.69 22.74
C LYS A 48 -10.83 -10.00 22.22
N ASN A 49 -11.36 -10.01 21.00
CA ASN A 49 -12.03 -11.14 20.35
C ASN A 49 -11.20 -11.66 19.15
N ASN A 50 -9.92 -11.31 19.07
CA ASN A 50 -9.02 -11.64 17.96
C ASN A 50 -9.42 -11.04 16.60
N ARG A 51 -10.28 -10.01 16.57
CA ARG A 51 -10.59 -9.29 15.34
C ARG A 51 -9.51 -8.27 15.04
N ILE A 52 -9.03 -8.25 13.80
CA ILE A 52 -7.95 -7.36 13.38
C ILE A 52 -8.47 -5.92 13.33
N ILE A 53 -7.79 -5.01 14.03
CA ILE A 53 -8.04 -3.55 13.96
C ILE A 53 -7.10 -2.92 12.94
N ALA A 54 -5.84 -3.36 12.89
CA ALA A 54 -4.84 -2.86 11.96
C ALA A 54 -3.92 -4.00 11.48
N GLY A 55 -3.58 -3.99 10.19
CA GLY A 55 -2.75 -5.00 9.56
C GLY A 55 -3.50 -6.11 8.82
N ASN A 56 -4.74 -5.86 8.36
CA ASN A 56 -5.52 -6.84 7.57
C ASN A 56 -4.74 -7.36 6.35
N GLY A 57 -4.23 -6.47 5.50
CA GLY A 57 -3.41 -6.88 4.34
C GLY A 57 -2.12 -7.63 4.72
N VAL A 58 -1.50 -7.34 5.87
CA VAL A 58 -0.32 -8.09 6.34
C VAL A 58 -0.68 -9.52 6.67
N VAL A 59 -1.81 -9.75 7.35
CA VAL A 59 -2.29 -11.08 7.71
C VAL A 59 -2.72 -11.87 6.48
N GLU A 60 -3.41 -11.22 5.54
CA GLU A 60 -3.78 -11.83 4.26
C GLU A 60 -2.53 -12.30 3.50
N THR A 61 -1.56 -11.41 3.29
CA THR A 61 -0.32 -11.75 2.61
C THR A 61 0.48 -12.82 3.35
N ALA A 62 0.60 -12.72 4.69
CA ALA A 62 1.31 -13.72 5.49
C ALA A 62 0.72 -15.12 5.31
N SER A 63 -0.61 -15.23 5.30
CA SER A 63 -1.33 -16.49 5.08
C SER A 63 -1.10 -17.06 3.66
N GLN A 64 -0.96 -16.19 2.65
CA GLN A 64 -0.71 -16.61 1.26
C GLN A 64 0.72 -17.12 1.02
N ILE A 65 1.66 -16.81 1.91
CA ILE A 65 3.08 -17.12 1.78
C ILE A 65 3.61 -18.03 2.89
N ASP A 66 2.71 -18.73 3.59
CA ASP A 66 2.98 -19.70 4.65
C ASP A 66 3.75 -19.12 5.87
N LEU A 67 3.53 -17.84 6.19
CA LEU A 67 4.04 -17.18 7.39
C LEU A 67 3.00 -17.19 8.51
N ASP A 68 2.71 -18.37 9.03
CA ASP A 68 1.51 -18.57 9.85
C ASP A 68 1.73 -18.38 11.36
N LYS A 69 2.97 -18.27 11.82
CA LYS A 69 3.26 -18.16 13.27
C LYS A 69 2.91 -16.77 13.79
N VAL A 70 2.13 -16.72 14.87
CA VAL A 70 1.71 -15.47 15.51
C VAL A 70 2.10 -15.47 16.98
N LEU A 71 2.65 -14.35 17.44
CA LEU A 71 2.88 -14.06 18.86
C LEU A 71 1.90 -12.97 19.31
N VAL A 72 0.93 -13.32 20.15
CA VAL A 72 -0.03 -12.36 20.71
C VAL A 72 0.47 -11.87 22.07
N VAL A 73 0.51 -10.56 22.24
CA VAL A 73 0.80 -9.90 23.53
C VAL A 73 -0.46 -9.22 24.01
N GLU A 74 -1.10 -9.78 25.04
CA GLU A 74 -2.25 -9.14 25.68
C GLU A 74 -1.79 -7.90 26.46
N THR A 75 -2.34 -6.74 26.13
CA THR A 75 -1.98 -5.44 26.72
C THR A 75 -3.19 -4.51 26.78
N MET A 76 -3.05 -3.40 27.51
CA MET A 76 -4.01 -2.30 27.56
C MET A 76 -3.46 -1.07 26.85
N GLY A 77 -4.33 -0.16 26.41
CA GLY A 77 -3.95 1.07 25.68
C GLY A 77 -3.09 2.08 26.46
N ASN A 78 -2.74 1.80 27.72
CA ASN A 78 -1.85 2.62 28.55
C ASN A 78 -0.41 2.09 28.60
N THR A 79 -0.09 1.06 27.82
CA THR A 79 1.24 0.44 27.78
C THR A 79 1.77 0.42 26.34
N LEU A 80 2.93 1.04 26.12
CA LEU A 80 3.63 1.00 24.83
C LEU A 80 4.28 -0.38 24.64
N VAL A 81 3.88 -1.10 23.58
CA VAL A 81 4.50 -2.38 23.19
C VAL A 81 5.50 -2.12 22.05
N ALA A 82 6.73 -2.57 22.23
CA ALA A 82 7.78 -2.47 21.22
C ALA A 82 8.16 -3.86 20.70
N VAL A 83 8.16 -4.03 19.37
CA VAL A 83 8.68 -5.23 18.71
C VAL A 83 10.14 -5.01 18.35
N LYS A 84 11.01 -5.93 18.77
CA LYS A 84 12.45 -5.87 18.49
C LYS A 84 12.88 -7.00 17.56
N ARG A 85 13.32 -6.66 16.35
CA ARG A 85 14.02 -7.58 15.44
C ARG A 85 15.49 -7.67 15.87
N THR A 86 15.97 -8.87 16.19
CA THR A 86 17.37 -9.09 16.59
C THR A 86 18.30 -9.37 15.41
N ASP A 87 17.75 -9.55 14.22
CA ASP A 87 18.44 -9.89 12.98
C ASP A 87 18.62 -8.69 12.02
N ILE A 88 18.17 -7.49 12.42
CA ILE A 88 18.25 -6.27 11.62
C ILE A 88 18.90 -5.15 12.44
N ASP A 89 19.84 -4.46 11.82
CA ASP A 89 20.41 -3.19 12.28
C ASP A 89 19.91 -2.06 11.39
N LEU A 90 19.41 -0.97 11.98
CA LEU A 90 18.89 0.19 11.26
C LEU A 90 19.97 0.89 10.44
N ASP A 91 21.22 0.88 10.91
CA ASP A 91 22.34 1.53 10.22
C ASP A 91 23.00 0.62 9.17
N SER A 92 22.33 -0.48 8.80
CA SER A 92 22.68 -1.31 7.66
C SER A 92 21.87 -0.95 6.41
N ALA A 93 22.36 -1.33 5.23
CA ALA A 93 21.60 -1.18 3.98
C ALA A 93 20.22 -1.86 4.05
N LYS A 94 20.15 -3.09 4.61
CA LYS A 94 18.90 -3.83 4.81
C LYS A 94 17.94 -3.09 5.74
N GLY A 95 18.45 -2.51 6.83
CA GLY A 95 17.64 -1.76 7.79
C GLY A 95 17.06 -0.48 7.22
N ARG A 96 17.86 0.30 6.49
CA ARG A 96 17.39 1.52 5.81
C ARG A 96 16.40 1.21 4.70
N GLU A 97 16.63 0.15 3.94
CA GLU A 97 15.70 -0.27 2.89
C GLU A 97 14.36 -0.76 3.46
N LEU A 98 14.38 -1.56 4.54
CA LEU A 98 13.15 -1.95 5.25
C LEU A 98 12.39 -0.72 5.76
N ALA A 99 13.08 0.25 6.36
CA ALA A 99 12.43 1.47 6.85
C ALA A 99 11.75 2.27 5.71
N LEU A 100 12.36 2.32 4.53
CA LEU A 100 11.75 2.93 3.35
C LEU A 100 10.53 2.13 2.87
N ALA A 101 10.71 0.81 2.65
CA ALA A 101 9.69 -0.08 2.13
C ALA A 101 8.43 -0.07 3.03
N ASP A 102 8.62 -0.16 4.35
CA ASP A 102 7.54 -0.15 5.33
C ASP A 102 6.64 1.11 5.24
N ASN A 103 7.23 2.29 5.09
CA ASN A 103 6.48 3.53 4.93
C ASN A 103 5.88 3.70 3.53
N ALA A 104 6.65 3.36 2.49
CA ALA A 104 6.21 3.48 1.10
C ALA A 104 5.04 2.54 0.79
N THR A 105 5.13 1.28 1.24
CA THR A 105 4.05 0.28 1.15
C THR A 105 2.81 0.77 1.87
N SER A 106 2.93 1.27 3.10
CA SER A 106 1.78 1.77 3.86
C SER A 106 1.05 2.91 3.12
N LYS A 107 1.81 3.85 2.54
CA LYS A 107 1.25 4.96 1.74
C LYS A 107 0.57 4.46 0.47
N ALA A 108 1.24 3.62 -0.31
CA ALA A 108 0.72 3.13 -1.58
C ALA A 108 -0.48 2.20 -1.40
N ASN A 109 -0.56 1.50 -0.27
CA ASN A 109 -1.60 0.52 0.02
C ASN A 109 -2.83 1.10 0.74
N LEU A 110 -2.91 2.42 0.91
CA LEU A 110 -4.07 3.07 1.50
C LEU A 110 -5.04 3.50 0.41
N CYS A 111 -6.24 2.92 0.43
CA CYS A 111 -7.39 3.33 -0.39
C CYS A 111 -8.63 3.27 0.50
N PHE A 112 -9.13 4.42 0.92
CA PHE A 112 -10.27 4.47 1.85
C PHE A 112 -11.56 4.01 1.19
N ASP A 113 -12.33 3.20 1.91
CA ASP A 113 -13.72 2.91 1.61
C ASP A 113 -14.61 4.01 2.19
N THR A 114 -14.72 5.14 1.50
CA THR A 114 -15.47 6.31 2.01
C THR A 114 -16.92 5.98 2.33
N ASP A 115 -17.60 5.19 1.50
CA ASP A 115 -18.99 4.78 1.75
C ASP A 115 -19.14 3.98 3.05
N LEU A 116 -18.21 3.05 3.27
CA LEU A 116 -18.18 2.24 4.49
C LEU A 116 -17.84 3.07 5.73
N ILE A 117 -16.88 4.00 5.59
CA ILE A 117 -16.51 4.94 6.64
C ILE A 117 -17.72 5.78 7.03
N MET A 118 -18.45 6.37 6.08
CA MET A 118 -19.67 7.14 6.37
C MET A 118 -20.71 6.30 7.11
N GLN A 119 -20.96 5.07 6.63
CA GLN A 119 -21.92 4.16 7.24
C GLN A 119 -21.57 3.82 8.69
N GLU A 120 -20.32 3.46 8.97
CA GLU A 120 -19.91 3.07 10.33
C GLU A 120 -19.70 4.30 11.23
N ALA A 121 -19.32 5.46 10.67
CA ALA A 121 -19.26 6.75 11.38
C ALA A 121 -20.62 7.19 11.92
N GLU A 122 -21.65 7.17 11.07
CA GLU A 122 -23.03 7.48 11.51
C GLU A 122 -23.51 6.49 12.58
N LYS A 123 -23.21 5.20 12.40
CA LYS A 123 -23.64 4.14 13.31
C LYS A 123 -22.98 4.19 14.68
N PHE A 124 -21.69 4.55 14.74
CA PHE A 124 -20.90 4.54 15.97
C PHE A 124 -20.62 5.94 16.54
N ASP A 125 -21.15 6.99 15.91
CA ASP A 125 -21.09 8.38 16.35
C ASP A 125 -19.64 8.89 16.50
N PHE A 126 -18.86 8.80 15.41
CA PHE A 126 -17.55 9.42 15.29
C PHE A 126 -17.44 10.24 14.02
N ASP A 127 -16.61 11.29 14.04
CA ASP A 127 -16.33 12.12 12.87
C ASP A 127 -15.04 11.65 12.19
N PRO A 128 -15.06 11.22 10.91
CA PRO A 128 -13.84 10.88 10.19
C PRO A 128 -12.86 12.06 10.05
N GLU A 129 -13.34 13.31 10.04
CA GLU A 129 -12.49 14.49 9.90
C GLU A 129 -11.58 14.72 11.11
N ASP A 130 -12.00 14.30 12.32
CA ASP A 130 -11.16 14.31 13.53
C ASP A 130 -9.86 13.49 13.35
N TRP A 131 -9.87 12.55 12.40
CA TRP A 131 -8.74 11.67 12.08
C TRP A 131 -8.04 12.06 10.76
N GLY A 132 -8.39 13.21 10.19
CA GLY A 132 -7.82 13.71 8.93
C GLY A 132 -8.29 12.96 7.68
N VAL A 133 -9.41 12.24 7.77
CA VAL A 133 -10.06 11.65 6.60
C VAL A 133 -11.12 12.62 6.11
N SER A 134 -10.81 13.34 5.04
CA SER A 134 -11.75 14.27 4.40
C SER A 134 -12.92 13.49 3.81
N MET A 135 -14.14 13.84 4.22
CA MET A 135 -15.39 13.21 3.73
C MET A 135 -16.13 14.08 2.70
N SER A 136 -15.67 15.31 2.47
CA SER A 136 -16.07 16.09 1.32
C SER A 136 -15.69 15.34 0.03
N GLU A 137 -16.53 15.47 -1.01
CA GLU A 137 -16.08 15.22 -2.38
C GLU A 137 -14.71 15.89 -2.53
N PRO A 138 -13.72 15.24 -3.14
CA PRO A 138 -12.40 15.82 -3.25
C PRO A 138 -12.59 17.25 -3.75
N GLU A 139 -12.19 18.23 -2.94
CA GLU A 139 -11.76 19.49 -3.51
C GLU A 139 -10.81 19.04 -4.60
N GLU A 140 -11.15 19.35 -5.86
CA GLU A 140 -10.20 19.21 -6.95
C GLU A 140 -8.89 19.71 -6.36
N GLU A 141 -7.91 18.81 -6.18
CA GLU A 141 -6.56 19.21 -5.77
C GLU A 141 -6.32 20.49 -6.55
N GLU A 142 -6.14 21.64 -5.86
CA GLU A 142 -5.96 22.94 -6.52
C GLU A 142 -5.08 22.64 -7.70
N GLN A 143 -5.67 22.64 -8.90
CA GLN A 143 -5.00 22.06 -10.04
C GLN A 143 -3.71 22.85 -10.10
N GLU A 144 -2.55 22.19 -9.90
CA GLU A 144 -1.30 22.75 -10.36
C GLU A 144 -1.64 23.24 -11.76
N GLU A 145 -1.63 24.56 -11.96
CA GLU A 145 -2.14 25.22 -13.17
C GLU A 145 -1.90 24.28 -14.33
N PRO A 146 -2.95 23.86 -15.07
CA PRO A 146 -2.84 22.73 -15.98
C PRO A 146 -1.55 22.90 -16.76
N LYS A 147 -0.55 22.06 -16.46
CA LYS A 147 0.69 22.04 -17.22
C LYS A 147 0.17 21.82 -18.63
N LYS A 148 0.22 22.87 -19.44
CA LYS A 148 -0.22 22.82 -20.84
C LYS A 148 0.28 21.49 -21.35
N GLU A 149 -0.63 20.60 -21.76
CA GLU A 149 -0.22 19.42 -22.50
C GLU A 149 0.51 19.96 -23.72
N ILE A 150 1.84 20.00 -23.64
CA ILE A 150 2.65 20.23 -24.80
C ILE A 150 2.55 18.90 -25.54
N ASP A 151 1.58 18.81 -26.45
CA ASP A 151 1.50 17.77 -27.47
C ASP A 151 2.78 17.89 -28.31
N THR A 152 3.86 17.28 -27.81
CA THR A 152 5.22 17.51 -28.32
C THR A 152 5.39 16.59 -29.52
N ARG A 153 5.22 17.15 -30.72
CA ARG A 153 5.27 16.37 -31.97
C ARG A 153 6.70 16.25 -32.48
N LEU A 154 7.12 15.02 -32.76
CA LEU A 154 8.37 14.72 -33.47
C LEU A 154 8.07 14.55 -34.96
N ILE A 155 8.62 15.42 -35.81
CA ILE A 155 8.56 15.28 -37.26
C ILE A 155 9.93 14.82 -37.74
N VAL A 156 9.98 13.69 -38.45
CA VAL A 156 11.21 13.10 -38.98
C VAL A 156 11.14 13.13 -40.50
N GLU A 157 12.13 13.76 -41.15
CA GLU A 157 12.26 13.79 -42.61
C GLU A 157 13.43 12.90 -43.03
N CYS A 158 13.19 11.99 -43.99
CA CYS A 158 14.22 11.12 -44.54
C CYS A 158 13.99 10.93 -46.04
N GLY A 159 15.02 11.17 -46.86
CA GLY A 159 14.95 10.95 -48.31
C GLY A 159 14.96 9.48 -48.74
N ASP A 160 14.99 8.55 -47.80
CA ASP A 160 14.96 7.10 -48.02
C ASP A 160 13.72 6.51 -47.32
N VAL A 161 12.70 6.22 -48.12
CA VAL A 161 11.38 5.73 -47.68
C VAL A 161 11.50 4.44 -46.86
N THR A 162 12.48 3.60 -47.16
CA THR A 162 12.67 2.30 -46.48
C THR A 162 13.08 2.52 -45.02
N LYS A 163 13.95 3.49 -44.76
CA LYS A 163 14.42 3.82 -43.41
C LYS A 163 13.34 4.49 -42.58
N LEU A 164 12.50 5.32 -43.22
CA LEU A 164 11.38 5.97 -42.55
C LEU A 164 10.35 4.94 -42.07
N SER A 165 10.04 3.93 -42.89
CA SER A 165 9.14 2.84 -42.52
C SER A 165 9.68 1.93 -41.42
N LEU A 166 10.99 1.64 -41.42
CA LEU A 166 11.64 0.89 -40.34
C LEU A 166 11.55 1.64 -39.00
N LEU A 167 11.86 2.94 -39.01
CA LEU A 167 11.78 3.78 -37.82
C LEU A 167 10.34 3.91 -37.30
N PHE A 168 9.36 3.99 -38.21
CA PHE A 168 7.94 4.02 -37.85
C PHE A 168 7.53 2.77 -37.07
N SER A 169 7.92 1.58 -37.54
CA SER A 169 7.62 0.33 -36.84
C SER A 169 8.29 0.26 -35.47
N GLU A 170 9.56 0.68 -35.35
CA GLU A 170 10.28 0.68 -34.08
C GLU A 170 9.60 1.60 -33.04
N LEU A 171 9.13 2.77 -33.46
CA LEU A 171 8.45 3.70 -32.56
C LEU A 171 7.08 3.17 -32.12
N GLN A 172 6.35 2.48 -33.00
CA GLN A 172 5.09 1.82 -32.63
C GLN A 172 5.29 0.68 -31.63
N ASP A 173 6.30 -0.17 -31.84
CA ASP A 173 6.63 -1.27 -30.92
C ASP A 173 7.02 -0.76 -29.53
N ARG A 174 7.58 0.45 -29.47
CA ARG A 174 7.93 1.15 -28.23
C ARG A 174 6.75 1.91 -27.59
N GLY A 175 5.55 1.79 -28.16
CA GLY A 175 4.31 2.33 -27.61
C GLY A 175 3.98 3.78 -28.00
N PHE A 176 4.69 4.36 -28.98
CA PHE A 176 4.39 5.71 -29.45
C PHE A 176 3.28 5.71 -30.51
N LYS A 177 2.41 6.73 -30.47
CA LYS A 177 1.41 6.97 -31.51
C LYS A 177 2.06 7.69 -32.69
N CYS A 178 2.33 6.95 -33.76
CA CYS A 178 3.01 7.47 -34.96
C CYS A 178 2.02 7.68 -36.12
N GLU A 179 2.24 8.75 -36.90
CA GLU A 179 1.53 9.03 -38.15
C GLU A 179 2.55 9.25 -39.28
N LEU A 180 2.41 8.51 -40.39
CA LEU A 180 3.16 8.76 -41.63
C LEU A 180 2.32 9.66 -42.53
N LYS A 181 2.86 10.82 -42.90
CA LYS A 181 2.27 11.70 -43.91
C LYS A 181 3.12 11.60 -45.18
N GLU A 182 2.48 11.24 -46.29
CA GLU A 182 3.08 11.23 -47.64
C GLU A 182 3.37 12.65 -48.15
#